data_AF-A0A1U7AE45-F1
#
_entry.id   AF-A0A1U7AE45-F1
#
_cell.length_a   1.000
_cell.length_b   1.000
_cell.length_c   1.000
_cell.angle_alpha   90.00
_cell.angle_beta   90.00
_cell.angle_gamma   90.00
#
_symmetry.space_group_name_H-M   'P 1'
#
loop_
_entity.id
_entity.type
_entity.pdbx_description
1 polymer ?
#
loop_
_entity_poly.entity_id
_entity_poly.type
_entity_poly.pdbx_seq_one_letter_code
_entity_poly.pdbx_strand_id
1 'polypeptide(L)'
;MIGGLGDFLGKATFGAGCVEYQLINEELKKYAHHHENCYYVTAKGLIPNPDGIHINAMSQRIFGIRYYEAFRKKEHLHEPLPNEHELVNECHNRINTSAEKTYIALENFTLGKMTY
;
A
#
# COMPACT_ATOMS: atom_id res chain seq x y z
N MET A 1 2.20 -4.98 -12.27
CA MET A 1 2.13 -5.16 -10.81
C MET A 1 0.71 -5.50 -10.42
N ILE A 2 0.50 -6.52 -9.59
CA ILE A 2 -0.82 -6.96 -9.13
C ILE A 2 -0.73 -7.26 -7.64
N GLY A 3 -1.51 -6.54 -6.83
CA GLY A 3 -1.55 -6.74 -5.39
C GLY A 3 -2.59 -7.77 -4.98
N GLY A 4 -2.25 -8.55 -3.97
CA GLY A 4 -3.21 -9.42 -3.30
C GLY A 4 -4.26 -8.66 -2.50
N LEU A 5 -5.32 -9.36 -2.16
CA LEU A 5 -6.35 -8.96 -1.22
C LEU A 5 -5.92 -9.32 0.21
N GLY A 6 -6.24 -8.47 1.18
CA GLY A 6 -5.80 -8.62 2.56
C GLY A 6 -6.53 -9.73 3.33
N ASP A 7 -5.83 -10.37 4.26
CA ASP A 7 -6.34 -11.49 5.07
C ASP A 7 -7.47 -11.10 6.04
N PHE A 8 -7.79 -9.80 6.14
CA PHE A 8 -8.90 -9.29 6.93
C PHE A 8 -10.27 -9.49 6.27
N LEU A 9 -10.31 -9.76 4.95
CA LEU A 9 -11.55 -10.03 4.22
C LEU A 9 -12.20 -11.34 4.67
N GLY A 10 -13.52 -11.44 4.50
CA GLY A 10 -14.32 -12.61 4.88
C GLY A 10 -14.56 -12.76 6.38
N LYS A 11 -14.25 -11.73 7.19
CA LYS A 11 -14.30 -11.82 8.66
C LYS A 11 -15.38 -10.95 9.32
N ALA A 12 -15.47 -9.68 8.95
CA ALA A 12 -16.31 -8.72 9.69
C ALA A 12 -16.89 -7.63 8.79
N THR A 13 -17.94 -6.98 9.31
CA THR A 13 -18.52 -5.73 8.78
C THR A 13 -18.77 -5.81 7.27
N PHE A 14 -18.35 -4.82 6.48
CA PHE A 14 -18.59 -4.80 5.05
C PHE A 14 -17.76 -5.84 4.29
N GLY A 15 -16.62 -6.28 4.84
CA GLY A 15 -15.77 -7.31 4.25
C GLY A 15 -16.25 -8.74 4.51
N ALA A 16 -17.28 -8.95 5.34
CA ALA A 16 -17.73 -10.28 5.76
C ALA A 16 -18.16 -11.17 4.59
N GLY A 17 -18.72 -10.59 3.52
CA GLY A 17 -19.10 -11.34 2.31
C GLY A 17 -17.94 -11.77 1.43
N CYS A 18 -16.74 -11.22 1.62
CA CYS A 18 -15.57 -11.50 0.80
C CYS A 18 -14.83 -12.77 1.22
N VAL A 19 -15.57 -13.86 1.49
CA VAL A 19 -15.03 -15.13 2.01
C VAL A 19 -14.12 -15.86 1.02
N GLU A 20 -14.28 -15.58 -0.27
CA GLU A 20 -13.50 -16.19 -1.36
C GLU A 20 -12.23 -15.42 -1.73
N TYR A 21 -11.81 -14.43 -0.92
CA TYR A 21 -10.64 -13.59 -1.23
C TYR A 21 -9.36 -14.41 -1.49
N GLN A 22 -9.23 -15.58 -0.86
CA GLN A 22 -8.11 -16.50 -1.09
C GLN A 22 -8.12 -17.08 -2.50
N LEU A 23 -9.29 -17.47 -3.03
CA LEU A 23 -9.43 -17.97 -4.40
C LEU A 23 -9.07 -16.89 -5.41
N ILE A 24 -9.50 -15.65 -5.15
CA ILE A 24 -9.09 -14.50 -5.96
C ILE A 24 -7.58 -14.30 -5.90
N ASN A 25 -6.97 -14.38 -4.71
CA ASN A 25 -5.52 -14.27 -4.57
C ASN A 25 -4.76 -15.35 -5.36
N GLU A 26 -5.26 -16.58 -5.43
CA GLU A 26 -4.66 -17.64 -6.25
C GLU A 26 -4.73 -17.32 -7.75
N GLU A 27 -5.86 -16.82 -8.25
CA GLU A 27 -5.97 -16.40 -9.64
C GLU A 27 -5.11 -15.18 -9.96
N LEU A 28 -4.96 -14.22 -9.02
CA LEU A 28 -4.04 -13.09 -9.18
C LEU A 28 -2.57 -13.53 -9.24
N LYS A 29 -2.16 -14.47 -8.38
CA LYS A 29 -0.82 -15.07 -8.41
C LYS A 29 -0.57 -15.81 -9.71
N LYS A 30 -1.52 -16.65 -10.12
CA LYS A 30 -1.47 -17.42 -11.36
C LYS A 30 -1.36 -16.50 -12.57
N TYR A 31 -2.19 -15.46 -12.64
CA TYR A 31 -2.12 -14.48 -13.72
C TYR A 31 -0.74 -13.84 -13.79
N ALA A 32 -0.23 -13.33 -12.66
CA ALA A 32 1.09 -12.70 -12.62
C ALA A 32 2.19 -13.67 -13.09
N HIS A 33 2.15 -14.93 -12.68
CA HIS A 33 3.17 -15.92 -13.06
C HIS A 33 3.17 -16.26 -14.56
N HIS A 34 2.00 -16.24 -15.21
CA HIS A 34 1.86 -16.63 -16.62
C HIS A 34 1.96 -15.46 -17.61
N HIS A 35 2.12 -14.22 -17.14
CA HIS A 35 2.22 -13.04 -17.98
C HIS A 35 3.56 -12.34 -17.78
N GLU A 36 4.28 -12.11 -18.88
CA GLU A 36 5.52 -11.36 -18.82
C GLU A 36 5.32 -9.97 -18.22
N ASN A 37 6.32 -9.51 -17.47
CA ASN A 37 6.31 -8.20 -16.81
C ASN A 37 5.15 -7.98 -15.81
N CYS A 38 4.52 -9.07 -15.35
CA CYS A 38 3.50 -9.03 -14.30
C CYS A 38 4.05 -9.63 -12.99
N TYR A 39 4.15 -8.81 -11.96
CA TYR A 39 4.66 -9.24 -10.65
C TYR A 39 3.59 -9.11 -9.57
N TYR A 40 3.50 -10.15 -8.74
CA TYR A 40 2.54 -10.26 -7.64
C TYR A 40 3.10 -9.57 -6.39
N VAL A 41 2.23 -8.92 -5.61
CA VAL A 41 2.61 -8.22 -4.38
C VAL A 41 1.70 -8.65 -3.24
N THR A 42 2.27 -9.24 -2.19
CA THR A 42 1.50 -9.75 -1.05
C THR A 42 0.84 -8.64 -0.23
N ALA A 43 -0.41 -8.87 0.19
CA ALA A 43 -1.14 -8.07 1.16
C ALA A 43 -1.11 -8.68 2.58
N LYS A 44 -0.26 -9.69 2.81
CA LYS A 44 -0.09 -10.34 4.11
C LYS A 44 0.27 -9.32 5.19
N GLY A 45 -0.41 -9.39 6.34
CA GLY A 45 -0.18 -8.50 7.48
C GLY A 45 -0.71 -7.07 7.32
N LEU A 46 -1.31 -6.71 6.18
CA LEU A 46 -2.01 -5.44 6.02
C LEU A 46 -3.33 -5.50 6.80
N ILE A 47 -3.74 -4.37 7.37
CA ILE A 47 -4.95 -4.25 8.21
C ILE A 47 -5.96 -3.24 7.61
N PRO A 48 -7.26 -3.45 7.87
CA PRO A 48 -8.30 -2.60 7.30
C PRO A 48 -8.59 -1.37 8.16
N ASN A 49 -9.40 -0.48 7.60
CA ASN A 49 -10.21 0.47 8.34
C ASN A 49 -11.26 -0.27 9.20
N PRO A 50 -11.95 0.43 10.11
CA PRO A 50 -13.05 -0.17 10.90
C PRO A 50 -14.20 -0.75 10.07
N ASP A 51 -14.31 -0.38 8.79
CA ASP A 51 -15.27 -0.94 7.84
C ASP A 51 -14.97 -2.40 7.46
N GLY A 52 -13.78 -2.92 7.78
CA GLY A 52 -13.36 -4.30 7.53
C GLY A 52 -13.17 -4.68 6.06
N ILE A 53 -13.18 -3.70 5.15
CA ILE A 53 -13.04 -3.95 3.69
C ILE A 53 -11.93 -3.11 3.04
N HIS A 54 -11.71 -1.87 3.47
CA HIS A 54 -10.67 -1.01 2.91
C HIS A 54 -9.38 -1.11 3.70
N ILE A 55 -8.23 -1.20 3.03
CA ILE A 55 -6.90 -1.12 3.65
C ILE A 55 -6.74 0.26 4.32
N ASN A 56 -6.24 0.30 5.56
CA ASN A 56 -6.04 1.57 6.25
C ASN A 56 -4.79 2.33 5.77
N ALA A 57 -4.67 3.61 6.17
CA ALA A 57 -3.61 4.49 5.67
C ALA A 57 -2.19 3.95 5.92
N MET A 58 -1.90 3.40 7.12
CA MET A 58 -0.58 2.86 7.44
C MET A 58 -0.25 1.62 6.62
N SER A 59 -1.20 0.70 6.51
CA SER A 59 -1.06 -0.50 5.67
C SER A 59 -0.93 -0.14 4.20
N GLN A 60 -1.62 0.89 3.75
CA GLN A 60 -1.54 1.35 2.36
C GLN A 60 -0.16 1.94 2.04
N ARG A 61 0.48 2.63 2.99
CA ARG A 61 1.87 3.10 2.84
C ARG A 61 2.84 1.93 2.72
N ILE A 62 2.72 0.93 3.59
CA ILE A 62 3.51 -0.30 3.54
C ILE A 62 3.31 -1.01 2.21
N PHE A 63 2.06 -1.13 1.75
CA PHE A 63 1.75 -1.80 0.50
C PHE A 63 2.43 -1.11 -0.68
N GLY A 64 2.43 0.24 -0.71
CA GLY A 64 3.14 1.03 -1.71
C GLY A 64 4.64 0.72 -1.78
N ILE A 65 5.31 0.54 -0.64
CA ILE A 65 6.72 0.13 -0.59
C ILE A 65 6.91 -1.25 -1.24
N ARG A 66 6.03 -2.22 -0.94
CA ARG A 66 6.08 -3.56 -1.55
C ARG A 66 5.87 -3.52 -3.06
N TYR A 67 4.94 -2.69 -3.54
CA TYR A 67 4.72 -2.47 -4.97
C TYR A 67 5.96 -1.90 -5.65
N TYR A 68 6.58 -0.88 -5.05
CA TYR A 68 7.79 -0.29 -5.59
C TYR A 68 8.95 -1.28 -5.63
N GLU A 69 9.12 -2.08 -4.58
CA GLU A 69 10.20 -3.06 -4.52
C GLU A 69 10.08 -4.14 -5.61
N ALA A 70 8.88 -4.70 -5.77
CA ALA A 70 8.61 -5.69 -6.79
C ALA A 70 8.71 -5.11 -8.21
N PHE A 71 8.32 -3.84 -8.42
CA PHE A 71 8.58 -3.12 -9.67
C PHE A 71 10.07 -2.93 -9.94
N ARG A 72 10.83 -2.44 -8.95
CA ARG A 72 12.25 -2.12 -9.05
C ARG A 72 13.08 -3.36 -9.36
N LYS A 73 12.78 -4.48 -8.71
CA LYS A 73 13.48 -5.75 -8.89
C LYS A 73 12.93 -6.62 -10.01
N LYS A 74 11.74 -6.29 -10.53
CA LYS A 74 11.04 -7.10 -11.54
C LYS A 74 10.85 -8.55 -11.05
N GLU A 75 10.37 -8.69 -9.82
CA GLU A 75 10.16 -9.99 -9.18
C GLU A 75 8.85 -10.02 -8.39
N HIS A 76 8.29 -11.21 -8.20
CA HIS A 76 7.15 -11.39 -7.31
C HIS A 76 7.58 -11.21 -5.85
N LEU A 77 6.73 -10.58 -5.06
CA LEU A 77 6.93 -10.37 -3.62
C LEU A 77 5.82 -11.11 -2.86
N HIS A 78 6.13 -12.34 -2.46
CA HIS A 78 5.19 -13.24 -1.78
C HIS A 78 5.12 -13.02 -0.26
N GLU A 79 6.19 -12.48 0.33
CA GLU A 79 6.30 -12.21 1.76
C GLU A 79 6.60 -10.73 2.03
N PRO A 80 6.12 -10.16 3.16
CA PRO A 80 6.44 -8.81 3.59
C PRO A 80 7.95 -8.53 3.61
N LEU A 81 8.34 -7.27 3.38
CA LEU A 81 9.73 -6.88 3.53
C LEU A 81 10.09 -6.77 5.02
N PRO A 82 11.26 -7.27 5.45
CA PRO A 82 11.64 -7.26 6.86
C PRO A 82 11.78 -5.84 7.44
N ASN A 83 12.08 -4.85 6.60
CA ASN A 83 12.31 -3.46 6.97
C ASN A 83 11.24 -2.48 6.42
N GLU A 84 10.03 -2.95 6.12
CA GLU A 84 8.99 -2.11 5.50
C GLU A 84 8.61 -0.87 6.34
N HIS A 85 8.62 -1.00 7.68
CA HIS A 85 8.36 0.14 8.58
C HIS A 85 9.49 1.17 8.56
N GLU A 86 10.74 0.73 8.48
CA GLU A 86 11.91 1.61 8.38
C GLU A 86 11.86 2.40 7.07
N LEU A 87 11.60 1.72 5.94
CA LEU A 87 11.48 2.35 4.62
C LEU A 87 10.34 3.38 4.57
N VAL A 88 9.19 3.08 5.18
CA VAL A 88 8.09 4.05 5.31
C VAL A 88 8.53 5.26 6.11
N ASN A 89 9.24 5.06 7.23
CA ASN A 89 9.74 6.15 8.07
C ASN A 89 10.79 7.01 7.34
N GLU A 90 11.72 6.41 6.61
CA GLU A 90 12.71 7.13 5.80
C GLU A 90 12.04 8.01 4.74
N CYS A 91 11.05 7.44 4.04
CA CYS A 91 10.27 8.16 3.03
C CYS A 91 9.47 9.32 3.65
N HIS A 92 8.90 9.12 4.83
CA HIS A 92 8.12 10.15 5.53
C HIS A 92 8.99 11.29 6.06
N ASN A 93 10.18 10.97 6.57
CA ASN A 93 11.07 11.91 7.25
C ASN A 93 12.13 12.54 6.33
N ARG A 94 12.07 12.29 5.01
CA ARG A 94 12.95 12.95 4.04
C ARG A 94 12.82 14.46 4.19
N ILE A 95 13.97 15.14 4.20
CA ILE A 95 14.00 16.61 4.18
C ILE A 95 13.37 17.10 2.86
N ASN A 96 12.29 17.85 2.98
CA ASN A 96 11.66 18.52 1.86
C ASN A 96 12.60 19.56 1.23
N THR A 97 12.58 19.64 -0.09
CA THR A 97 13.27 20.65 -0.88
C THR A 97 12.68 22.05 -0.61
N SER A 98 13.40 23.10 -1.01
CA SER A 98 12.90 24.48 -0.87
C SER A 98 11.57 24.67 -1.60
N ALA A 99 11.43 24.13 -2.82
CA ALA A 99 10.20 24.23 -3.60
C ALA A 99 9.01 23.53 -2.89
N GLU A 100 9.22 22.34 -2.33
CA GLU A 100 8.18 21.61 -1.58
C GLU A 100 7.78 22.36 -0.30
N LYS A 101 8.75 22.95 0.42
CA LYS A 101 8.47 23.77 1.60
C LYS A 101 7.66 25.02 1.25
N THR A 102 8.01 25.70 0.16
CA THR A 102 7.25 26.85 -0.33
C THR A 102 5.83 26.45 -0.71
N TYR A 103 5.65 25.30 -1.37
CA TYR A 103 4.31 24.81 -1.73
C TYR A 103 3.47 24.51 -0.49
N ILE A 104 4.02 23.83 0.53
CA ILE A 104 3.33 23.55 1.80
C ILE A 104 2.93 24.85 2.51
N ALA A 105 3.81 25.85 2.53
CA ALA A 105 3.50 27.15 3.12
C ALA A 105 2.38 27.88 2.36
N LEU A 106 2.41 27.85 1.03
CA LEU A 106 1.34 28.42 0.19
C LEU A 106 0.00 27.71 0.43
N GLU A 107 -0.01 26.37 0.48
CA GLU A 107 -1.21 25.59 0.79
C GLU A 107 -1.77 26.01 2.17
N ASN A 108 -0.93 26.09 3.20
CA ASN A 108 -1.36 26.53 4.52
C ASN A 108 -1.93 27.95 4.54
N PHE A 109 -1.32 28.88 3.79
CA PHE A 109 -1.85 30.24 3.65
C PHE A 109 -3.21 30.26 2.95
N THR A 110 -3.33 29.59 1.80
CA THR A 110 -4.58 29.54 1.02
C THR A 110 -5.73 28.85 1.76
N LEU A 111 -5.43 27.90 2.65
CA LEU A 111 -6.39 27.26 3.53
C LEU A 111 -6.70 28.06 4.81
N GLY A 112 -6.13 29.25 4.99
CA GLY A 112 -6.31 30.08 6.17
C GLY A 112 -5.68 29.51 7.45
N LYS A 113 -4.75 28.55 7.31
CA LYS A 113 -4.01 27.93 8.43
C LYS A 113 -2.76 28.74 8.83
N MET A 114 -2.45 29.79 8.09
CA MET A 114 -1.30 30.68 8.31
C MET A 114 -1.68 32.12 7.91
N THR A 115 -1.16 33.11 8.63
CA THR A 115 -1.32 34.54 8.30
C THR A 115 -0.23 35.00 7.33
N TYR A 116 -0.43 36.18 6.75
CA TYR A 116 0.61 36.88 5.98
C TYR A 116 1.76 37.33 6.89
#